data_AF-A0A1Y3WCR9-F1
#
_entry.id   AF-A0A1Y3WCR9-F1
#
_cell.length_a   1.000
_cell.length_b   1.000
_cell.length_c   1.000
_cell.angle_alpha   90.00
_cell.angle_beta   90.00
_cell.angle_gamma   90.00
#
_symmetry.space_group_name_H-M   'P 1'
#
loop_
_entity.id
_entity.type
_entity.pdbx_description
1 polymer ?
#
loop_
_entity_poly.entity_id
_entity_poly.type
_entity_poly.pdbx_seq_one_letter_code
_entity_poly.pdbx_strand_id
1 'polypeptide(L)' 'MEQLTFDFIDNEIVPIPECSGLMAMSGYKTHKALADEMVREAKIWQKRNPGKDVMEIITPDWKEYINHKIKELC' A
#
# COMPACT_ATOMS: atom_id res chain seq x y z
N MET A 1 18.30 -10.83 -33.58
CA MET A 1 17.12 -10.14 -33.00
C MET A 1 17.33 -10.22 -31.50
N GLU A 2 17.98 -9.19 -30.96
CA GLU A 2 18.23 -9.07 -29.52
C GLU A 2 16.88 -9.15 -28.80
N GLN A 3 16.76 -10.09 -27.87
CA GLN A 3 15.65 -10.13 -26.94
C GLN A 3 15.81 -8.88 -26.08
N LEU A 4 14.98 -7.88 -26.38
CA LEU A 4 14.80 -6.68 -25.58
C LEU A 4 14.65 -7.12 -24.11
N THR A 5 15.63 -6.72 -23.34
CA THR A 5 15.75 -6.90 -21.91
C THR A 5 14.43 -6.52 -21.24
N PHE A 6 13.82 -7.49 -20.56
CA PHE A 6 12.68 -7.26 -19.67
C PHE A 6 13.11 -6.62 -18.34
N ASP A 7 14.24 -5.89 -18.34
CA ASP A 7 14.86 -5.24 -17.17
C ASP A 7 14.23 -3.86 -16.88
N PHE A 8 12.97 -3.66 -17.27
CA PHE A 8 12.30 -2.36 -17.16
C PHE A 8 11.19 -2.27 -16.10
N ILE A 9 11.08 -3.24 -15.18
CA ILE A 9 10.18 -3.10 -14.03
C ILE A 9 10.86 -3.52 -12.73
N ASP A 10 12.08 -3.02 -12.51
CA ASP A 10 12.71 -2.95 -11.17
C ASP A 10 12.30 -1.67 -10.42
N ASN A 11 11.07 -1.19 -10.63
CA ASN A 11 10.38 -0.49 -9.54
C ASN A 11 9.83 -1.60 -8.65
N GLU A 12 10.57 -1.97 -7.60
CA GLU A 12 10.20 -2.99 -6.61
C GLU A 12 8.70 -2.94 -6.34
N ILE A 13 7.94 -3.84 -6.96
CA ILE A 13 6.51 -3.96 -6.68
C ILE A 13 6.44 -4.56 -5.28
N VAL A 14 6.30 -3.70 -4.27
CA VAL A 14 6.12 -4.13 -2.89
C VAL A 14 4.88 -5.04 -2.85
N PRO A 15 5.02 -6.31 -2.43
CA PRO A 15 3.91 -7.25 -2.42
C PRO A 15 2.81 -6.73 -1.50
N ILE A 16 1.56 -6.94 -1.91
CA ILE A 16 0.41 -6.61 -1.06
C ILE A 16 0.44 -7.56 0.14
N PRO A 17 0.42 -7.05 1.38
CA PRO A 17 0.39 -7.89 2.57
C PRO A 17 -0.86 -8.77 2.61
N GLU A 18 -0.76 -9.92 3.28
CA GLU A 18 -1.92 -10.81 3.42
C GLU A 18 -3.06 -10.09 4.15
N CYS A 19 -4.26 -10.17 3.57
CA CYS A 19 -5.42 -9.46 4.10
C CYS A 19 -6.71 -10.28 4.07
N SER A 20 -6.56 -11.60 3.99
CA SER A 20 -7.65 -12.60 4.01
C SER A 20 -8.63 -12.37 5.17
N GLY A 21 -8.13 -12.19 6.39
CA GLY A 21 -8.96 -11.91 7.57
C GLY A 21 -9.67 -10.53 7.52
N LEU A 22 -8.98 -9.51 7.01
CA LEU A 22 -9.54 -8.15 6.89
C LEU A 22 -10.63 -8.09 5.80
N MET A 23 -10.41 -8.76 4.66
CA MET A 23 -11.39 -8.83 3.57
C MET A 23 -12.72 -9.44 4.01
N ALA A 24 -12.67 -10.50 4.82
CA ALA A 24 -13.85 -11.15 5.37
C ALA A 24 -14.69 -10.18 6.25
N MET A 25 -14.03 -9.25 6.94
CA MET A 25 -14.69 -8.27 7.82
C MET A 25 -15.15 -7.02 7.06
N SER A 26 -14.49 -6.65 5.97
CA SER A 26 -14.69 -5.37 5.28
C SER A 26 -15.61 -5.45 4.06
N GLY A 27 -15.90 -6.66 3.55
CA GLY A 27 -16.73 -6.84 2.36
C GLY A 27 -16.05 -6.48 1.04
N TYR A 28 -14.71 -6.32 1.01
CA TYR A 28 -13.97 -6.10 -0.24
C TYR A 28 -13.87 -7.39 -1.05
N LYS A 29 -13.96 -7.25 -2.38
CA LYS A 29 -13.94 -8.39 -3.31
C LYS A 29 -12.53 -8.87 -3.67
N THR A 30 -11.50 -8.03 -3.50
CA THR A 30 -10.11 -8.38 -3.82
C THR A 30 -9.14 -7.80 -2.79
N HIS A 31 -8.00 -8.46 -2.59
CA HIS A 31 -6.93 -7.98 -1.71
C HIS A 31 -6.45 -6.58 -2.14
N LYS A 32 -6.41 -6.32 -3.45
CA LYS A 32 -6.05 -5.01 -4.00
C LYS A 32 -7.04 -3.91 -3.63
N ALA A 33 -8.35 -4.16 -3.71
CA ALA A 33 -9.34 -3.15 -3.35
C ALA A 33 -9.25 -2.76 -1.87
N LEU A 34 -9.01 -3.74 -0.99
CA LEU A 34 -8.75 -3.49 0.42
C LEU A 34 -7.44 -2.72 0.63
N ALA A 35 -6.37 -3.11 -0.06
CA ALA A 35 -5.08 -2.43 0.06
C ALA A 35 -5.14 -0.97 -0.40
N ASP A 36 -5.81 -0.70 -1.52
CA ASP A 36 -6.03 0.66 -2.04
C ASP A 36 -6.86 1.49 -1.05
N GLU A 37 -7.84 0.88 -0.37
CA GLU A 37 -8.60 1.54 0.69
C GLU A 37 -7.74 1.86 1.93
N MET A 38 -6.90 0.94 2.38
CA MET A 38 -6.01 1.17 3.51
C MET A 38 -5.05 2.35 3.25
N VAL A 39 -4.55 2.46 2.02
CA VAL A 39 -3.77 3.64 1.58
C VAL A 39 -4.62 4.92 1.62
N ARG A 40 -5.89 4.86 1.18
CA ARG A 40 -6.82 6.00 1.24
C ARG A 40 -7.05 6.46 2.68
N GLU A 41 -7.34 5.54 3.59
CA GLU A 41 -7.57 5.84 5.01
C GLU A 41 -6.32 6.39 5.68
N ALA A 42 -5.13 5.84 5.38
CA ALA A 42 -3.86 6.39 5.87
C ALA A 42 -3.67 7.85 5.46
N LYS A 43 -3.97 8.20 4.20
CA LYS A 43 -3.89 9.59 3.70
C LYS A 43 -4.89 10.51 4.39
N ILE A 44 -6.11 10.04 4.64
CA ILE A 44 -7.13 10.84 5.34
C ILE A 44 -6.73 11.06 6.79
N TRP A 45 -6.24 10.02 7.45
CA TRP A 45 -5.74 10.13 8.82
C TRP A 45 -4.61 11.16 8.91
N GLN A 46 -3.65 11.10 7.98
CA GLN A 46 -2.53 12.04 7.92
C GLN A 46 -3.01 13.48 7.77
N LYS A 47 -3.98 13.74 6.87
CA LYS A 47 -4.58 15.07 6.70
C LYS A 47 -5.30 15.58 7.95
N ARG A 48 -5.88 14.69 8.74
CA ARG A 48 -6.59 15.01 9.99
C ARG A 48 -5.66 15.16 11.19
N ASN A 49 -4.42 14.66 11.10
CA ASN A 49 -3.44 14.65 12.19
C ASN A 49 -2.14 15.35 11.75
N PRO A 50 -2.16 16.68 11.54
CA PRO A 50 -0.97 17.41 11.11
C PRO A 50 0.18 17.25 12.11
N GLY A 51 1.38 16.97 11.60
CA GLY A 51 2.60 16.80 12.41
C GLY A 51 2.79 15.42 13.03
N LYS A 52 1.85 14.48 12.88
CA LYS A 52 2.04 13.06 13.25
C LYS A 52 2.43 12.24 12.02
N ASP A 53 3.15 11.14 12.22
CA ASP A 53 3.46 10.19 11.14
C ASP A 53 2.50 9.00 11.19
N VAL A 54 1.73 8.80 10.12
CA VAL A 54 0.83 7.64 9.98
C VAL A 54 1.57 6.30 10.08
N MET A 55 2.87 6.25 9.76
CA MET A 55 3.69 5.04 9.87
C MET A 55 3.90 4.56 11.31
N GLU A 56 3.61 5.40 12.31
CA GLU A 56 3.65 5.00 13.73
C GLU A 56 2.48 4.10 14.12
N ILE A 57 1.33 4.22 13.43
CA ILE A 57 0.08 3.52 13.77
C ILE A 57 -0.26 2.37 12.81
N ILE A 58 0.46 2.25 11.69
CA ILE A 58 0.27 1.18 10.72
C ILE A 58 0.96 -0.09 11.24
N THR A 59 0.32 -1.25 11.08
CA THR A 59 0.93 -2.55 11.43
C THR A 59 2.19 -2.79 10.59
N PRO A 60 3.26 -3.39 11.14
CA PRO A 60 4.53 -3.61 10.44
C PRO A 60 4.38 -4.17 9.03
N ASP A 61 3.56 -5.21 8.85
CA ASP A 61 3.31 -5.86 7.56
C ASP A 61 2.84 -4.90 6.46
N TRP A 62 2.16 -3.81 6.84
CA TRP A 62 1.60 -2.82 5.92
C TRP A 62 2.43 -1.55 5.78
N LYS A 63 3.42 -1.32 6.66
CA LYS A 63 4.20 -0.09 6.68
C LYS A 63 4.91 0.15 5.36
N GLU A 64 5.60 -0.88 4.86
CA GLU A 64 6.38 -0.78 3.63
C GLU A 64 5.50 -0.51 2.41
N TYR A 65 4.42 -1.29 2.24
CA TYR A 65 3.48 -1.13 1.14
C TYR A 65 2.82 0.26 1.14
N ILE A 66 2.31 0.71 2.28
CA ILE A 66 1.62 2.00 2.38
C ILE A 66 2.60 3.17 2.21
N ASN A 67 3.82 3.06 2.75
CA ASN A 67 4.86 4.07 2.57
C ASN A 67 5.26 4.23 1.11
N HIS A 68 5.50 3.11 0.41
CA HIS A 68 5.80 3.12 -1.01
C HIS A 68 4.66 3.80 -1.80
N LYS A 69 3.40 3.42 -1.56
CA LYS A 69 2.23 4.00 -2.26
C LYS A 69 1.91 5.45 -1.91
N ILE A 70 2.28 5.93 -0.74
CA ILE A 70 2.15 7.36 -0.39
C ILE A 70 3.25 8.17 -1.09
N LYS A 71 4.50 7.69 -1.09
CA LYS A 71 5.64 8.39 -1.69
C LYS A 71 5.56 8.50 -3.20
N GLU A 72 5.05 7.49 -3.91
CA GLU A 72 4.86 7.53 -5.37
C GLU A 72 3.91 8.63 -5.86
N LEU A 73 3.13 9.26 -4.98
CA LEU A 73 2.08 10.24 -5.32
C LEU A 73 2.38 11.66 -4.83
N CYS A 74 3.56 11.89 -4.23
CA CYS A 74 4.05 13.20 -3.80
C CYS A 74 5.24 13.64 -4.65
#